data_AF-A0A2K8VCU0-F1
#
_entry.id   AF-A0A2K8VCU0-F1
#
_cell.length_a   1.000
_cell.length_b   1.000
_cell.length_c   1.000
_cell.angle_alpha   90.00
_cell.angle_beta   90.00
_cell.angle_gamma   90.00
#
_symmetry.space_group_name_H-M   'P 1'
#
loop_
_entity.id
_entity.type
_entity.pdbx_description
1 polymer ?
#
loop_
_entity_poly.entity_id
_entity_poly.type
_entity_poly.pdbx_seq_one_letter_code
_entity_poly.pdbx_strand_id
1 'polypeptide(L)'
;MENYGYSKMTKKEINNILKTESGIILLEKESEQSFLEVILSNWISIFSAMFFLTRRKLDILLLIEKRITLIVQNKVYAERNFIRIKSIHYNGIKSILEVTDQNHQFSFPLNKFIISYEESRLIKQKLVEFINQKK
;
A
#
# COMPACT_ATOMS: atom_id res chain seq x y z
N MET A 1 9.56 15.79 -12.81
CA MET A 1 8.35 15.11 -13.30
C MET A 1 8.48 13.65 -12.93
N GLU A 2 7.73 13.17 -11.93
CA GLU A 2 7.72 11.75 -11.56
C GLU A 2 6.82 10.99 -12.56
N ASN A 3 7.36 9.96 -13.21
CA ASN A 3 6.65 9.13 -14.17
C ASN A 3 5.66 8.20 -13.43
N TYR A 4 4.38 8.52 -13.47
CA TYR A 4 3.32 7.63 -13.00
C TYR A 4 3.01 6.56 -14.05
N GLY A 5 3.84 5.53 -14.13
CA GLY A 5 3.53 4.32 -14.88
C GLY A 5 2.55 3.45 -14.08
N TYR A 6 1.27 3.46 -14.45
CA TYR A 6 0.27 2.60 -13.80
C TYR A 6 0.44 1.13 -14.22
N SER A 7 1.38 0.42 -13.59
CA SER A 7 1.46 -1.04 -13.70
C SER A 7 0.42 -1.70 -12.79
N LYS A 8 -0.27 -2.73 -13.28
CA LYS A 8 -1.12 -3.58 -12.44
C LYS A 8 -0.23 -4.59 -11.72
N MET A 9 -0.54 -4.85 -10.45
CA MET A 9 0.20 -5.82 -9.65
C MET A 9 -0.75 -6.83 -9.04
N THR A 10 -0.40 -8.10 -9.18
CA THR A 10 -1.17 -9.25 -8.69
C THR A 10 -0.65 -9.71 -7.33
N LYS A 11 -1.52 -10.36 -6.54
CA LYS A 11 -1.12 -10.95 -5.25
C LYS A 11 0.02 -11.98 -5.39
N LYS A 12 0.11 -12.67 -6.53
CA LYS A 12 1.22 -13.60 -6.83
C LYS A 12 2.55 -12.86 -6.95
N GLU A 13 2.58 -11.72 -7.65
CA GLU A 13 3.78 -10.89 -7.78
C GLU A 13 4.21 -10.31 -6.44
N ILE A 14 3.27 -9.85 -5.62
CA ILE A 14 3.55 -9.32 -4.27
C ILE A 14 4.14 -10.40 -3.37
N ASN A 15 3.54 -11.60 -3.36
CA ASN A 15 4.07 -12.73 -2.61
C ASN A 15 5.44 -13.17 -3.11
N ASN A 16 5.69 -13.07 -4.42
CA ASN A 16 7.00 -13.37 -4.97
C ASN A 16 8.04 -12.37 -4.47
N ILE A 17 7.71 -11.08 -4.50
CA ILE A 17 8.59 -10.00 -3.99
C ILE A 17 8.92 -10.22 -2.52
N LEU A 18 7.95 -10.55 -1.68
CA LEU A 18 8.17 -10.82 -0.25
C LEU A 18 9.03 -12.06 0.01
N LYS A 19 9.05 -13.02 -0.92
CA LYS A 19 9.90 -14.21 -0.83
C LYS A 19 11.32 -13.94 -1.31
N THR A 20 11.46 -13.09 -2.32
CA THR A 20 12.76 -12.78 -2.93
C THR A 20 13.50 -11.67 -2.22
N GLU A 21 12.78 -10.72 -1.62
CA GLU A 21 13.31 -9.55 -0.96
C GLU A 21 12.81 -9.51 0.49
N SER A 22 13.72 -9.34 1.46
CA SER A 22 13.36 -9.19 2.87
C SER A 22 12.50 -7.94 3.06
N GLY A 23 11.22 -8.13 3.38
CA GLY A 23 10.26 -7.05 3.48
C GLY A 23 9.05 -7.41 4.31
N ILE A 24 8.22 -6.41 4.59
CA ILE A 24 7.01 -6.50 5.38
C ILE A 24 5.86 -5.78 4.67
N ILE A 25 4.68 -6.40 4.72
CA ILE A 25 3.43 -5.72 4.40
C ILE A 25 3.00 -4.91 5.63
N LEU A 26 3.09 -3.59 5.55
CA LEU A 26 2.62 -2.71 6.61
C LEU A 26 1.09 -2.67 6.67
N LEU A 27 0.44 -2.64 5.50
CA LEU A 27 -1.01 -2.66 5.35
C LEU A 27 -1.40 -3.52 4.15
N GLU A 28 -2.38 -4.40 4.33
CA GLU A 28 -3.12 -5.08 3.25
C GLU A 28 -4.59 -5.03 3.64
N LYS A 29 -5.41 -4.40 2.80
CA LYS A 29 -6.86 -4.32 2.99
C LYS A 29 -7.58 -4.47 1.66
N GLU A 30 -8.85 -4.84 1.74
CA GLU A 30 -9.75 -4.71 0.59
C GLU A 30 -9.96 -3.22 0.31
N SER A 31 -9.82 -2.86 -0.96
CA SER A 31 -9.98 -1.49 -1.40
C SER A 31 -11.45 -1.12 -1.37
N GLU A 32 -11.75 0.10 -0.91
CA GLU A 32 -13.11 0.60 -0.88
C GLU A 32 -13.68 0.70 -2.30
N GLN A 33 -14.92 0.26 -2.46
CA GLN A 33 -15.64 0.41 -3.72
C GLN A 33 -15.90 1.89 -3.97
N SER A 34 -15.68 2.32 -5.22
CA SER A 34 -16.06 3.68 -5.60
C SER A 34 -17.58 3.82 -5.65
N PHE A 35 -18.10 5.01 -5.35
CA PHE A 35 -19.55 5.29 -5.44
C PHE A 35 -20.17 4.90 -6.80
N LEU A 36 -19.44 5.09 -7.90
CA LEU A 36 -19.91 4.68 -9.23
C LEU A 36 -20.00 3.15 -9.40
N GLU A 37 -19.07 2.40 -8.80
CA GLU A 37 -19.13 0.93 -8.78
C GLU A 37 -20.34 0.43 -7.99
N VAL A 38 -20.63 1.06 -6.85
CA VAL A 38 -21.81 0.74 -6.02
C VAL A 38 -23.10 1.00 -6.82
N ILE A 39 -23.22 2.15 -7.48
CA ILE A 39 -24.42 2.52 -8.26
C ILE A 39 -24.61 1.58 -9.46
N LEU A 40 -23.54 1.27 -10.20
CA LEU A 40 -23.60 0.34 -11.33
C LEU A 40 -23.94 -1.09 -10.89
N SER A 41 -23.47 -1.52 -9.71
CA SER A 41 -23.80 -2.83 -9.15
C SER A 41 -25.28 -2.96 -8.76
N ASN A 42 -25.91 -1.87 -8.33
CA ASN A 42 -27.34 -1.85 -7.96
C ASN A 42 -28.27 -1.89 -9.18
N TRP A 43 -27.82 -1.47 -10.36
CA TRP A 43 -28.64 -1.45 -11.58
C TRP A 43 -28.59 -2.76 -12.38
N ILE A 44 -27.66 -3.66 -12.08
CA ILE A 44 -27.45 -4.88 -12.86
C ILE A 44 -27.73 -6.08 -11.95
N SER A 45 -28.57 -7.00 -12.46
CA SER A 45 -29.04 -8.25 -11.85
C SER A 45 -28.07 -8.93 -10.85
N ILE A 46 -28.62 -9.64 -9.87
CA ILE A 46 -27.97 -10.50 -8.85
C ILE A 46 -26.82 -11.38 -9.40
N PHE A 47 -26.88 -11.75 -10.69
CA PHE A 47 -25.82 -12.50 -11.38
C PHE A 47 -24.56 -11.67 -11.69
N SER A 48 -24.67 -10.35 -11.85
CA SER A 48 -23.53 -9.44 -12.01
C SER A 48 -22.81 -9.18 -10.68
N ALA A 49 -23.55 -9.17 -9.56
CA ALA A 49 -22.97 -9.02 -8.23
C ALA A 49 -21.94 -10.14 -7.92
N MET A 50 -22.19 -11.38 -8.37
CA MET A 50 -21.20 -12.47 -8.29
C MET A 50 -19.95 -12.19 -9.13
N PHE A 51 -20.08 -11.65 -10.34
CA PHE A 51 -18.93 -11.27 -11.16
C PHE A 51 -18.10 -10.13 -10.55
N PHE A 52 -18.73 -9.15 -9.90
CA PHE A 52 -18.02 -8.06 -9.21
C PHE A 52 -17.30 -8.56 -7.94
N LEU A 53 -17.90 -9.49 -7.18
CA LEU A 53 -17.27 -10.10 -6.00
C LEU A 53 -15.99 -10.88 -6.33
N THR A 54 -15.85 -11.40 -7.55
CA THR A 54 -14.64 -12.15 -7.95
C THR A 54 -13.40 -11.28 -8.18
N ARG A 55 -13.55 -9.96 -8.35
CA ARG A 55 -12.42 -9.05 -8.57
C ARG A 55 -12.14 -8.22 -7.32
N ARG A 56 -11.79 -8.88 -6.23
CA ARG A 56 -11.33 -8.21 -5.01
C ARG A 56 -10.14 -7.30 -5.34
N LYS A 57 -10.35 -6.00 -5.15
CA LYS A 57 -9.31 -4.98 -5.27
C LYS A 57 -8.63 -4.86 -3.92
N LEU A 58 -7.30 -4.80 -3.93
CA LEU A 58 -6.50 -4.68 -2.71
C LEU A 58 -5.74 -3.37 -2.71
N ASP A 59 -5.65 -2.80 -1.51
CA ASP A 59 -4.74 -1.71 -1.19
C ASP A 59 -3.62 -2.27 -0.31
N ILE A 60 -2.38 -2.11 -0.77
CA ILE A 60 -1.20 -2.70 -0.14
C ILE A 60 -0.10 -1.63 0.03
N LEU A 61 0.37 -1.47 1.26
CA LEU A 61 1.57 -0.70 1.60
C LEU A 61 2.70 -1.69 1.88
N LEU A 62 3.60 -1.82 0.91
CA LEU A 62 4.72 -2.73 0.96
C LEU A 62 6.00 -1.96 1.30
N LEU A 63 6.70 -2.43 2.33
CA LEU A 63 8.00 -1.91 2.73
C LEU A 63 9.04 -3.02 2.64
N ILE A 64 10.05 -2.79 1.82
CA ILE A 64 11.19 -3.68 1.64
C ILE A 64 12.44 -2.89 2.02
N GLU A 65 13.55 -3.56 2.32
CA GLU A 65 14.78 -2.95 2.80
C GLU A 65 15.18 -1.63 2.12
N LYS A 66 15.02 -1.57 0.79
CA LYS A 66 15.41 -0.44 -0.07
C LYS A 66 14.27 0.05 -0.96
N ARG A 67 13.04 -0.37 -0.73
CA ARG A 67 11.92 -0.01 -1.61
C ARG A 67 10.63 0.17 -0.83
N ILE A 68 9.86 1.17 -1.24
CA ILE A 68 8.47 1.31 -0.83
C ILE A 68 7.59 1.23 -2.07
N THR A 69 6.52 0.46 -1.97
CA THR A 69 5.51 0.33 -3.02
C THR A 69 4.14 0.55 -2.42
N LEU A 70 3.42 1.53 -2.96
CA LEU A 70 2.01 1.82 -2.68
C LEU A 70 1.18 1.22 -3.80
N ILE A 71 0.31 0.28 -3.46
CA ILE A 71 -0.62 -0.35 -4.39
C ILE A 71 -2.02 0.07 -3.97
N VAL A 72 -2.78 0.65 -4.89
CA VAL A 72 -4.17 1.06 -4.67
C VAL A 72 -5.01 0.44 -5.76
N GLN A 73 -6.06 -0.29 -5.39
CA GLN A 73 -6.93 -1.03 -6.30
C GLN A 73 -6.17 -1.95 -7.27
N ASN A 74 -5.21 -2.72 -6.75
CA ASN A 74 -4.31 -3.58 -7.54
C ASN A 74 -3.43 -2.85 -8.58
N LYS A 75 -3.28 -1.53 -8.47
CA LYS A 75 -2.40 -0.72 -9.33
C LYS A 75 -1.29 -0.10 -8.50
N VAL A 76 -0.06 -0.14 -9.00
CA VAL A 76 1.06 0.58 -8.39
C VAL A 76 0.78 2.08 -8.51
N TYR A 77 0.55 2.72 -7.37
CA TYR A 77 0.27 4.15 -7.25
C TYR A 77 1.55 4.95 -7.10
N ALA A 78 2.48 4.45 -6.27
CA ALA A 78 3.81 5.02 -6.12
C ALA A 78 4.79 3.89 -5.82
N GLU A 79 5.97 3.96 -6.43
CA GLU A 79 7.09 3.07 -6.13
C GLU A 79 8.34 3.90 -6.08
N ARG A 80 9.17 3.66 -5.06
CA ARG A 80 10.45 4.34 -4.93
C ARG A 80 11.49 3.43 -4.34
N ASN A 81 12.64 3.40 -5.01
CA ASN A 81 13.85 2.76 -4.56
C ASN A 81 14.71 3.77 -3.79
N PHE A 82 15.39 3.28 -2.76
CA PHE A 82 16.27 4.03 -1.88
C PHE A 82 17.65 3.39 -1.89
N ILE A 83 18.68 4.20 -1.66
CA ILE A 83 20.04 3.66 -1.50
C ILE A 83 20.10 2.96 -0.13
N ARG A 84 19.66 3.65 0.93
CA ARG A 84 19.54 3.10 2.28
C ARG A 84 18.52 3.88 3.11
N ILE A 85 17.42 3.22 3.47
CA ILE A 85 16.45 3.78 4.43
C ILE A 85 17.14 3.93 5.79
N LYS A 86 17.40 5.17 6.22
CA LYS A 86 17.98 5.49 7.54
C LYS A 86 16.90 5.53 8.61
N SER A 87 15.78 6.17 8.32
CA SER A 87 14.63 6.23 9.21
C SER A 87 13.34 6.20 8.41
N ILE A 88 12.29 5.71 9.07
CA ILE A 88 10.94 5.67 8.54
C ILE A 88 9.99 6.00 9.68
N HIS A 89 9.05 6.90 9.43
CA HIS A 89 8.09 7.38 10.42
C HIS A 89 6.71 7.49 9.79
N TYR A 90 5.69 7.01 10.50
CA TYR A 90 4.30 7.14 10.07
C TYR A 90 3.56 8.14 10.95
N ASN A 91 3.09 9.22 10.32
CA ASN A 91 2.22 10.21 10.94
C ASN A 91 0.75 9.86 10.68
N GLY A 92 0.12 9.20 11.64
CA GLY A 92 -1.29 8.78 11.55
C GLY A 92 -2.31 9.92 11.54
N ILE A 93 -1.94 11.13 11.97
CA ILE A 93 -2.84 12.30 11.93
C ILE A 93 -2.88 12.87 10.52
N LYS A 94 -1.71 13.00 9.89
CA LYS A 94 -1.59 13.51 8.52
C LYS A 94 -1.79 12.42 7.44
N SER A 95 -1.80 11.14 7.84
CA SER A 95 -1.77 9.99 6.95
C SER A 95 -0.58 10.05 5.98
N ILE A 96 0.62 10.28 6.52
CA ILE A 96 1.85 10.40 5.71
C ILE A 96 2.90 9.42 6.25
N LEU A 97 3.57 8.73 5.34
CA LEU A 97 4.78 7.97 5.61
C LEU A 97 6.00 8.78 5.19
N GLU A 98 6.82 9.13 6.16
CA GLU A 98 8.05 9.91 5.98
C GLU A 98 9.25 8.97 6.01
N VAL A 99 10.13 9.10 5.03
CA VAL A 99 11.27 8.20 4.82
C VAL A 99 12.50 9.04 4.58
N THR A 100 13.55 8.81 5.35
CA THR A 100 14.82 9.50 5.18
C THR A 100 15.83 8.55 4.55
N ASP A 101 16.32 8.90 3.36
CA ASP A 101 17.43 8.22 2.69
C ASP A 101 18.63 9.16 2.64
N GLN A 102 19.71 8.75 3.32
CA GLN A 102 20.91 9.55 3.54
C GLN A 102 20.61 10.91 4.19
N ASN A 103 20.32 11.95 3.40
CA ASN A 103 19.98 13.30 3.85
C ASN A 103 18.73 13.87 3.17
N HIS A 104 18.01 13.06 2.38
CA HIS A 104 16.78 13.45 1.73
C HIS A 104 15.59 12.84 2.45
N GLN A 105 14.64 13.70 2.83
CA GLN A 105 13.35 13.27 3.37
C GLN A 105 12.35 13.18 2.22
N PHE A 106 11.65 12.05 2.16
CA PHE A 106 10.58 11.78 1.23
C PHE A 106 9.28 11.58 1.99
N SER A 107 8.20 12.17 1.49
CA SER A 107 6.89 12.08 2.09
C SER A 107 5.93 11.39 1.13
N PHE A 108 5.33 10.31 1.59
CA PHE A 108 4.36 9.53 0.85
C PHE A 108 2.98 9.73 1.46
N PRO A 109 2.08 10.48 0.80
CA PRO A 109 0.71 10.61 1.26
C PRO A 109 -0.02 9.28 1.13
N LEU A 110 -0.67 8.84 2.21
CA LEU A 110 -1.39 7.57 2.30
C LEU A 110 -2.93 7.78 2.28
N ASN A 111 -3.40 8.98 1.98
CA ASN A 111 -4.82 9.34 1.97
C ASN A 111 -5.67 8.45 1.06
N LYS A 112 -5.07 7.86 0.01
CA LYS A 112 -5.75 6.94 -0.91
C LYS A 112 -6.10 5.59 -0.28
N PHE A 113 -5.46 5.22 0.82
CA PHE A 113 -5.71 3.97 1.55
C PHE A 113 -6.87 4.06 2.54
N ILE A 114 -7.35 5.29 2.84
CA ILE A 114 -8.41 5.55 3.82
C ILE A 114 -8.13 4.76 5.11
N ILE A 115 -7.03 5.12 5.78
CA ILE A 115 -6.49 4.35 6.89
C ILE A 115 -7.32 4.61 8.15
N SER A 116 -7.88 3.54 8.73
CA SER A 116 -8.62 3.59 9.99
C SER A 116 -7.68 3.79 11.19
N TYR A 117 -8.25 4.10 12.36
CA TYR A 117 -7.46 4.21 13.60
C TYR A 117 -6.75 2.90 13.96
N GLU A 118 -7.41 1.76 13.79
CA GLU A 118 -6.85 0.45 14.09
C GLU A 118 -5.72 0.09 13.11
N GLU A 119 -5.93 0.33 11.82
CA GLU A 119 -4.93 0.15 10.77
C GLU A 119 -3.71 1.06 11.03
N SER A 120 -3.94 2.30 11.45
CA SER A 120 -2.89 3.25 11.84
C SER A 120 -2.03 2.72 12.99
N ARG A 121 -2.65 2.09 14.00
CA ARG A 121 -1.92 1.44 15.11
C ARG A 121 -1.11 0.24 14.63
N LEU A 122 -1.68 -0.60 13.76
CA LEU A 122 -1.00 -1.76 13.19
C LEU A 122 0.21 -1.36 12.34
N ILE A 123 0.09 -0.32 11.51
CA ILE A 123 1.21 0.21 10.71
C ILE A 123 2.36 0.64 11.63
N LYS A 124 2.06 1.38 12.71
CA LYS A 124 3.10 1.82 13.67
C LYS A 124 3.80 0.62 14.30
N GLN A 125 3.05 -0.40 14.73
CA GLN A 125 3.62 -1.61 15.32
C GLN A 125 4.56 -2.32 14.34
N LYS A 126 4.10 -2.59 13.12
CA LYS A 126 4.90 -3.28 12.09
C LYS A 126 6.14 -2.49 11.66
N LEU A 127 6.06 -1.16 11.66
CA LEU A 127 7.23 -0.31 11.42
C LEU A 127 8.29 -0.47 12.50
N VAL A 128 7.89 -0.54 13.77
CA VAL A 128 8.83 -0.79 14.89
C VAL A 128 9.49 -2.15 14.73
N GLU A 129 8.72 -3.19 14.39
CA GLU A 129 9.26 -4.54 14.12
C GLU A 129 10.29 -4.52 12.99
N PHE A 130 9.98 -3.87 11.86
CA PHE A 130 10.88 -3.75 10.72
C PHE A 130 12.18 -2.99 11.07
N ILE A 131 12.09 -1.91 11.84
CA ILE A 131 13.27 -1.15 12.27
C ILE A 131 14.14 -2.00 13.20
N ASN A 132 13.53 -2.77 14.11
CA ASN A 132 14.26 -3.61 15.06
C ASN A 132 14.96 -4.80 14.38
N GLN A 133 14.39 -5.36 13.30
CA GLN A 133 15.04 -6.41 12.50
C GLN A 133 16.31 -5.92 11.78
N LYS A 134 16.46 -4.60 11.60
CA LYS A 134 17.63 -3.99 10.93
C LYS A 134 18.75 -3.57 11.90
N LYS A 135 18.52 -3.65 13.21
CA LYS A 135 19.54 -3.36 14.23
C LYS A 135 20.33 -4.62 14.55
#